data_AF-A0AAD0MMJ0-F1
#
_entry.id   AF-A0AAD0MMJ0-F1
#
_cell.length_a   1.000
_cell.length_b   1.000
_cell.length_c   1.000
_cell.angle_alpha   90.00
_cell.angle_beta   90.00
_cell.angle_gamma   90.00
#
_symmetry.space_group_name_H-M   'P 1'
#
loop_
_entity.id
_entity.type
_entity.pdbx_description
1 polymer ?
#
loop_
_entity_poly.entity_id
_entity_poly.type
_entity_poly.pdbx_seq_one_letter_code
_entity_poly.pdbx_strand_id
1 'polypeptide(L)'
;MNTNEVAKEIGVSSKTIQRWVKQLNIPVARNELGHYEFHEEIVQLLKEVKQQMNEGVILHDIRLPIHQETMQQLSPTIETSTSSKRIEALENQVYQLMQQQLHVTEIENRLQELERKLAKKADEGVSYQLLQHRREIEDLSSQFDRLAASLKQPSQAKEEKEIAHPEMKKKRVLFPLFHSFR
;
A
#
# COMPACT_ATOMS: atom_id res chain seq x y z
N MET A 1 -45.08 9.82 11.72
CA MET A 1 -46.33 9.88 12.55
C MET A 1 -46.10 9.18 13.88
N ASN A 2 -46.66 9.70 14.97
CA ASN A 2 -46.52 9.06 16.29
C ASN A 2 -47.56 7.93 16.48
N THR A 3 -47.29 6.98 17.39
CA THR A 3 -48.18 5.82 17.68
C THR A 3 -49.64 6.21 17.90
N ASN A 4 -49.87 7.32 18.62
CA ASN A 4 -51.22 7.79 18.94
C ASN A 4 -51.97 8.37 17.73
N GLU A 5 -51.26 8.97 16.78
CA GLU A 5 -51.84 9.51 15.56
C GLU A 5 -52.27 8.37 14.64
N VAL A 6 -51.38 7.39 14.46
CA VAL A 6 -51.67 6.18 13.70
C VAL A 6 -52.83 5.38 14.32
N ALA A 7 -52.89 5.31 15.65
CA ALA A 7 -54.01 4.69 16.38
C ALA A 7 -55.35 5.32 16.03
N LYS A 8 -55.42 6.66 16.01
CA LYS A 8 -56.63 7.40 15.64
C LYS A 8 -56.99 7.20 14.17
N GLU A 9 -56.01 7.22 13.28
CA GLU A 9 -56.24 7.07 11.85
C GLU A 9 -56.75 5.68 11.47
N ILE A 10 -56.21 4.63 12.10
CA ILE A 10 -56.61 3.25 11.86
C ILE A 10 -57.87 2.90 12.67
N GLY A 11 -58.22 3.69 13.69
CA GLY A 11 -59.39 3.46 14.56
C GLY A 11 -59.19 2.29 15.52
N VAL A 12 -57.97 2.13 16.06
CA VAL A 12 -57.59 1.10 17.04
C VAL A 12 -56.87 1.73 18.22
N SER A 13 -56.72 1.00 19.34
CA SER A 13 -55.97 1.52 20.49
C SER A 13 -54.45 1.54 20.21
N SER A 14 -53.72 2.49 20.79
CA SER A 14 -52.25 2.55 20.67
C SER A 14 -51.56 1.27 21.16
N LYS A 15 -52.13 0.59 22.16
CA LYS A 15 -51.66 -0.72 22.64
C LYS A 15 -51.84 -1.82 21.60
N THR A 16 -52.90 -1.75 20.80
CA THR A 16 -53.17 -2.71 19.71
C THR A 16 -52.11 -2.59 18.62
N ILE A 17 -51.75 -1.37 18.22
CA ILE A 17 -50.67 -1.14 17.26
C ILE A 17 -49.34 -1.67 17.80
N GLN A 18 -49.00 -1.34 19.06
CA GLN A 18 -47.76 -1.85 19.67
C GLN A 18 -47.74 -3.38 19.72
N ARG A 19 -48.89 -4.02 19.97
CA ARG A 19 -49.02 -5.48 19.95
C ARG A 19 -48.80 -6.03 18.55
N TRP A 20 -49.39 -5.44 17.52
CA TRP A 20 -49.19 -5.86 16.12
C TRP A 20 -47.73 -5.68 15.69
N VAL A 21 -47.11 -4.56 16.04
CA VAL A 21 -45.68 -4.32 15.75
C VAL A 21 -44.80 -5.40 16.37
N LYS A 22 -45.08 -5.81 17.61
CA LYS A 22 -44.34 -6.89 18.28
C LYS A 22 -44.64 -8.28 17.70
N GLN A 23 -45.91 -8.59 17.46
CA GLN A 23 -46.34 -9.94 17.06
C GLN A 23 -46.01 -10.25 15.60
N LEU A 24 -46.12 -9.25 14.73
CA LEU A 24 -45.81 -9.34 13.31
C LEU A 24 -44.39 -8.86 12.99
N ASN A 25 -43.59 -8.61 14.03
CA ASN A 25 -42.19 -8.19 13.95
C ASN A 25 -41.93 -7.05 12.95
N ILE A 26 -42.78 -6.02 12.96
CA ILE A 26 -42.71 -4.89 12.03
C ILE A 26 -41.52 -4.00 12.43
N PRO A 27 -40.58 -3.69 11.51
CA PRO A 27 -39.47 -2.81 11.78
C PRO A 27 -39.95 -1.35 11.86
N VAL A 28 -40.19 -0.85 13.07
CA VAL A 28 -40.60 0.54 13.30
C VAL A 28 -39.43 1.33 13.90
N ALA A 29 -39.12 2.47 13.30
CA ALA A 29 -38.07 3.37 13.78
C ALA A 29 -38.44 3.94 15.17
N ARG A 30 -37.44 4.26 15.97
CA ARG A 30 -37.62 4.99 17.23
C ARG A 30 -36.99 6.36 17.09
N ASN A 31 -37.71 7.40 17.49
CA ASN A 31 -37.17 8.74 17.52
C ASN A 31 -36.20 8.92 18.70
N GLU A 32 -35.57 10.10 18.80
CA GLU A 32 -34.60 10.44 19.86
C GLU A 32 -35.17 10.34 21.29
N LEU A 33 -36.50 10.36 21.42
CA LEU A 33 -37.23 10.22 22.69
C LEU A 33 -37.65 8.77 22.98
N GLY A 34 -37.28 7.81 22.14
CA GLY A 34 -37.58 6.39 22.30
C GLY A 34 -39.02 5.97 21.97
N HIS A 35 -39.82 6.86 21.37
CA HIS A 35 -41.17 6.56 20.90
C HIS A 35 -41.16 6.01 19.48
N TYR A 36 -42.13 5.15 19.15
CA TYR A 36 -42.27 4.61 17.80
C TYR A 36 -42.65 5.70 16.80
N GLU A 37 -41.87 5.80 15.73
CA GLU A 37 -42.11 6.64 14.58
C GLU A 37 -42.53 5.79 13.38
N PHE A 38 -43.76 6.02 12.95
CA PHE A 38 -44.36 5.31 11.83
C PHE A 38 -44.24 6.14 10.57
N HIS A 39 -43.68 5.51 9.54
CA HIS A 39 -43.70 6.00 8.17
C HIS A 39 -45.01 5.60 7.50
N GLU A 40 -45.39 6.31 6.46
CA GLU A 40 -46.67 6.12 5.75
C GLU A 40 -46.84 4.68 5.22
N GLU A 41 -45.74 4.05 4.80
CA GLU A 41 -45.71 2.64 4.39
C GLU A 41 -46.15 1.69 5.52
N ILE A 42 -45.66 1.92 6.74
CA ILE A 42 -46.01 1.12 7.91
C ILE A 42 -47.47 1.38 8.33
N VAL A 43 -47.95 2.62 8.18
CA VAL A 43 -49.35 2.96 8.45
C VAL A 43 -50.27 2.20 7.50
N GLN A 44 -49.92 2.13 6.22
CA GLN A 44 -50.67 1.38 5.21
C GLN A 44 -50.68 -0.12 5.51
N LEU A 45 -49.54 -0.67 5.94
CA LEU A 45 -49.42 -2.05 6.37
C LEU A 45 -50.35 -2.37 7.55
N LEU A 46 -50.39 -1.50 8.56
CA LEU A 46 -51.25 -1.67 9.72
C LEU A 46 -52.76 -1.55 9.36
N LYS A 47 -53.11 -0.78 8.32
CA LYS A 47 -54.48 -0.76 7.77
C LYS A 47 -54.84 -2.10 7.12
N GLU A 48 -53.91 -2.70 6.39
CA GLU A 48 -54.10 -4.02 5.78
C GLU A 48 -54.25 -5.12 6.85
N VAL A 49 -53.42 -5.08 7.91
CA VAL A 49 -53.56 -5.97 9.09
C VAL A 49 -54.97 -5.88 9.69
N LYS A 50 -55.49 -4.65 9.87
CA LYS A 50 -56.85 -4.44 10.37
C LYS A 50 -57.90 -5.07 9.44
N GLN A 51 -57.74 -4.90 8.14
CA GLN A 51 -58.66 -5.47 7.15
C GLN A 51 -58.65 -7.00 7.21
N GLN A 52 -57.48 -7.63 7.23
CA GLN A 52 -57.34 -9.08 7.34
C GLN A 52 -57.93 -9.63 8.65
N MET A 53 -57.78 -8.89 9.76
CA MET A 53 -58.42 -9.25 11.02
C MET A 53 -59.97 -9.16 10.96
N ASN A 54 -60.51 -8.19 10.23
CA ASN A 54 -61.96 -8.07 10.02
C ASN A 54 -62.50 -9.19 9.12
N GLU A 55 -61.69 -9.71 8.21
CA GLU A 55 -62.02 -10.84 7.33
C GLU A 55 -61.92 -12.21 8.05
N GLY A 56 -61.57 -12.22 9.34
CA GLY A 56 -61.54 -13.41 10.18
C GLY A 56 -60.17 -14.11 10.28
N VAL A 57 -59.10 -13.49 9.75
CA VAL A 57 -57.73 -14.01 9.85
C VAL A 57 -57.17 -13.77 11.24
N ILE A 58 -56.61 -14.81 11.85
CA ILE A 58 -55.98 -14.74 13.17
C ILE A 58 -54.67 -13.97 13.05
N LEU A 59 -54.34 -13.12 14.03
CA LEU A 59 -53.14 -12.27 14.04
C LEU A 59 -51.82 -13.02 13.77
N HIS A 60 -51.74 -14.32 14.04
CA HIS A 60 -50.54 -15.14 13.76
C HIS A 60 -50.40 -15.57 12.30
N ASP A 61 -51.51 -15.56 11.54
CA ASP A 61 -51.57 -15.99 10.14
C ASP A 61 -51.54 -14.81 9.16
N ILE A 62 -51.55 -13.58 9.68
CA ILE A 62 -51.46 -12.35 8.88
C ILE A 62 -50.09 -12.29 8.23
N ARG A 63 -50.05 -12.57 6.93
CA ARG A 63 -48.85 -12.50 6.10
C ARG A 63 -48.63 -11.06 5.65
N LEU A 64 -47.71 -10.38 6.32
CA LEU A 64 -47.26 -9.07 5.88
C LEU A 64 -46.38 -9.16 4.61
N PRO A 65 -46.47 -8.22 3.66
CA PRO A 65 -45.52 -8.07 2.55
C PRO A 65 -44.05 -8.05 2.98
N ILE A 66 -43.74 -7.55 4.18
CA ILE A 66 -42.38 -7.58 4.77
C ILE A 66 -41.86 -9.02 4.91
N HIS A 67 -42.75 -9.99 5.13
CA HIS A 67 -42.40 -11.42 5.16
C HIS A 67 -42.33 -12.08 3.78
N GLN A 68 -42.80 -11.43 2.71
CA GLN A 68 -42.62 -11.97 1.35
C GLN A 68 -41.16 -11.88 0.91
N GLU A 69 -40.45 -10.81 1.27
CA GLU A 69 -39.01 -10.67 0.97
C GLU A 69 -38.14 -11.70 1.70
N THR A 70 -38.57 -12.17 2.88
CA THR A 70 -37.84 -13.19 3.66
C THR A 70 -38.30 -14.64 3.41
N MET A 71 -39.51 -14.88 2.89
CA MET A 71 -40.02 -16.23 2.62
C MET A 71 -40.10 -16.62 1.13
N GLN A 72 -39.93 -15.70 0.18
CA GLN A 72 -39.82 -16.04 -1.25
C GLN A 72 -38.51 -16.76 -1.63
N GLN A 73 -37.63 -17.08 -0.65
CA GLN A 73 -36.49 -17.98 -0.86
C GLN A 73 -36.86 -19.48 -0.89
N LEU A 74 -38.14 -19.87 -0.77
CA LEU A 74 -38.52 -21.29 -0.66
C LEU A 74 -39.58 -21.79 -1.66
N SER A 75 -39.97 -21.06 -2.70
CA SER A 75 -40.74 -21.67 -3.80
C SER A 75 -40.54 -20.96 -5.15
N PRO A 76 -40.24 -21.72 -6.22
CA PRO A 76 -40.06 -21.14 -7.55
C PRO A 76 -41.43 -20.87 -8.17
N THR A 77 -41.56 -19.84 -9.00
CA THR A 77 -42.26 -19.87 -10.30
C THR A 77 -42.49 -18.43 -10.81
N ILE A 78 -41.59 -18.04 -11.73
CA ILE A 78 -41.86 -17.32 -13.00
C ILE A 78 -41.49 -15.82 -13.14
N GLU A 79 -41.27 -15.02 -12.10
CA GLU A 79 -40.78 -13.62 -12.31
C GLU A 79 -39.38 -13.33 -11.75
N THR A 80 -38.78 -14.27 -11.02
CA THR A 80 -37.45 -14.16 -10.37
C THR A 80 -36.25 -14.30 -11.31
N SER A 81 -36.44 -14.67 -12.58
CA SER A 81 -35.33 -14.98 -13.50
C SER A 81 -34.36 -13.81 -13.70
N THR A 82 -34.84 -12.57 -13.80
CA THR A 82 -33.99 -11.39 -14.02
C THR A 82 -33.40 -10.85 -12.72
N SER A 83 -34.15 -10.88 -11.62
CA SER A 83 -33.68 -10.40 -10.31
C SER A 83 -32.65 -11.36 -9.68
N SER A 84 -32.90 -12.68 -9.73
CA SER A 84 -31.93 -13.68 -9.28
C SER A 84 -30.63 -13.61 -10.08
N LYS A 85 -30.70 -13.44 -11.41
CA LYS A 85 -29.49 -13.27 -12.24
C LYS A 85 -28.70 -12.01 -11.91
N ARG A 86 -29.38 -10.91 -11.55
CA ARG A 86 -28.71 -9.68 -11.10
C ARG A 86 -28.03 -9.86 -9.75
N ILE A 87 -28.65 -10.58 -8.82
CA ILE A 87 -28.07 -10.89 -7.51
C ILE A 87 -26.84 -11.80 -7.68
N GLU A 88 -26.94 -12.86 -8.49
CA GLU A 88 -25.81 -13.75 -8.80
C GLU A 88 -24.66 -13.00 -9.49
N ALA A 89 -24.96 -12.05 -10.38
CA ALA A 89 -23.95 -11.21 -11.02
C ALA A 89 -23.24 -10.29 -10.02
N LEU A 90 -23.98 -9.71 -9.06
CA LEU A 90 -23.42 -8.88 -8.00
C LEU A 90 -22.54 -9.70 -7.03
N GLU A 91 -22.98 -10.90 -6.65
CA GLU A 91 -22.19 -11.80 -5.81
C GLU A 91 -20.86 -12.19 -6.48
N ASN A 92 -20.90 -12.52 -7.77
CA ASN A 92 -19.69 -12.80 -8.55
C ASN A 92 -18.77 -11.58 -8.66
N GLN A 93 -19.33 -10.39 -8.84
CA GLN A 93 -18.55 -9.15 -8.88
C GLN A 93 -17.89 -8.84 -7.53
N VAL A 94 -18.61 -9.03 -6.41
CA VAL A 94 -18.06 -8.85 -5.06
C VAL A 94 -16.94 -9.86 -4.80
N TYR A 95 -17.12 -11.13 -5.19
CA TYR A 95 -16.08 -12.14 -5.08
C TYR A 95 -14.82 -11.76 -5.86
N GLN A 96 -15.00 -11.26 -7.09
CA GLN A 96 -13.88 -10.81 -7.93
C GLN A 96 -13.14 -9.62 -7.34
N LEU A 97 -13.85 -8.63 -6.78
CA LEU A 97 -13.24 -7.48 -6.11
C LEU A 97 -12.46 -7.91 -4.86
N MET A 98 -12.98 -8.86 -4.09
CA MET A 98 -12.30 -9.38 -2.91
C MET A 98 -10.99 -10.11 -3.29
N GLN A 99 -11.01 -10.89 -4.38
CA GLN A 99 -9.80 -11.54 -4.91
C GLN A 99 -8.77 -10.52 -5.42
N GLN A 100 -9.21 -9.45 -6.09
CA GLN A 100 -8.33 -8.35 -6.52
C GLN A 100 -7.69 -7.65 -5.32
N GLN A 101 -8.45 -7.39 -4.25
CA GLN A 101 -7.94 -6.78 -3.02
C GLN A 101 -6.83 -7.63 -2.36
N LEU A 102 -7.02 -8.96 -2.34
CA LEU A 102 -6.00 -9.88 -1.81
C LEU A 102 -4.71 -9.83 -2.64
N HIS A 103 -4.84 -9.85 -3.98
CA HIS A 103 -3.70 -9.79 -4.87
C HIS A 103 -2.94 -8.46 -4.77
N VAL A 104 -3.64 -7.33 -4.61
CA VAL A 104 -3.01 -6.02 -4.37
C VAL A 104 -2.20 -6.03 -3.07
N THR A 105 -2.79 -6.53 -1.98
CA THR A 105 -2.09 -6.68 -0.69
C THR A 105 -0.83 -7.54 -0.82
N GLU A 106 -0.89 -8.63 -1.59
CA GLU A 106 0.28 -9.48 -1.83
C GLU A 106 1.38 -8.76 -2.62
N ILE A 107 1.01 -8.02 -3.67
CA ILE A 107 1.97 -7.20 -4.43
C ILE A 107 2.61 -6.14 -3.54
N GLU A 108 1.84 -5.45 -2.71
CA GLU A 108 2.34 -4.43 -1.78
C GLU A 108 3.38 -5.01 -0.82
N ASN A 109 3.10 -6.18 -0.25
CA ASN A 109 4.05 -6.87 0.63
C ASN A 109 5.34 -7.24 -0.10
N ARG A 110 5.25 -7.75 -1.33
CA ARG A 110 6.43 -8.08 -2.15
C ARG A 110 7.23 -6.82 -2.51
N LEU A 111 6.55 -5.70 -2.80
CA LEU A 111 7.19 -4.42 -3.09
C LEU A 111 7.98 -3.92 -1.87
N GLN A 112 7.37 -3.93 -0.68
CA GLN A 112 8.05 -3.53 0.57
C GLN A 112 9.27 -4.41 0.86
N GLU A 113 9.18 -5.72 0.61
CA GLU A 113 10.32 -6.62 0.79
C GLU A 113 11.45 -6.30 -0.20
N LEU A 114 11.12 -5.98 -1.46
CA LEU A 114 12.09 -5.57 -2.47
C LEU A 114 12.73 -4.22 -2.13
N GLU A 115 11.95 -3.23 -1.69
CA GLU A 115 12.46 -1.94 -1.23
C GLU A 115 13.45 -2.11 -0.07
N ARG A 116 13.11 -2.96 0.92
CA ARG A 116 14.01 -3.26 2.04
C ARG A 116 15.30 -3.97 1.59
N LYS A 117 15.21 -4.91 0.65
CA LYS A 117 16.39 -5.58 0.07
C LYS A 117 17.26 -4.61 -0.72
N LEU A 118 16.65 -3.70 -1.47
CA LEU A 118 17.34 -2.68 -2.24
C LEU A 118 18.04 -1.67 -1.34
N ALA A 119 17.36 -1.17 -0.30
CA ALA A 119 17.96 -0.30 0.71
C ALA A 119 19.16 -0.97 1.39
N LYS A 120 19.00 -2.22 1.83
CA LYS A 120 20.09 -3.01 2.43
C LYS A 120 21.28 -3.17 1.49
N LYS A 121 21.04 -3.46 0.20
CA LYS A 121 22.10 -3.62 -0.80
C LYS A 121 22.81 -2.31 -1.11
N ALA A 122 22.08 -1.19 -1.14
CA ALA A 122 22.66 0.14 -1.25
C ALA A 122 23.55 0.44 -0.03
N ASP A 123 23.08 0.17 1.18
CA ASP A 123 23.84 0.47 2.40
C ASP A 123 25.11 -0.40 2.55
N GLU A 124 25.02 -1.70 2.27
CA GLU A 124 26.14 -2.65 2.42
C GLU A 124 27.28 -2.39 1.43
N GLY A 125 26.95 -2.08 0.17
CA GLY A 125 27.96 -1.81 -0.85
C GLY A 125 28.53 -0.39 -0.73
N VAL A 126 27.66 0.61 -0.56
CA VAL A 126 28.04 2.02 -0.66
C VAL A 126 28.83 2.47 0.56
N SER A 127 28.50 2.01 1.77
CA SER A 127 29.25 2.42 2.96
C SER A 127 30.70 1.93 2.93
N TYR A 128 30.91 0.66 2.56
CA TYR A 128 32.26 0.11 2.42
C TYR A 128 33.03 0.79 1.28
N GLN A 129 32.39 1.03 0.13
CA GLN A 129 33.00 1.71 -1.01
C GLN A 129 33.37 3.17 -0.69
N LEU A 130 32.52 3.91 0.01
CA LEU A 130 32.82 5.29 0.44
C LEU A 130 34.00 5.33 1.43
N LEU A 131 34.05 4.40 2.37
CA LEU A 131 35.18 4.27 3.30
C LEU A 131 36.48 3.92 2.57
N GLN A 132 36.41 3.01 1.61
CA GLN A 132 37.56 2.62 0.79
C GLN A 132 38.04 3.78 -0.09
N HIS A 133 37.14 4.45 -0.79
CA HIS A 133 37.47 5.62 -1.60
C HIS A 133 38.04 6.76 -0.75
N ARG A 134 37.54 6.98 0.47
CA ARG A 134 38.14 7.96 1.38
C ARG A 134 39.59 7.63 1.71
N ARG A 135 39.90 6.36 1.99
CA ARG A 135 41.29 5.92 2.23
C ARG A 135 42.16 6.10 1.00
N GLU A 136 41.66 5.74 -0.18
CA GLU A 136 42.37 5.93 -1.46
C GLU A 136 42.66 7.41 -1.73
N ILE A 137 41.69 8.31 -1.47
CA ILE A 137 41.87 9.76 -1.60
C ILE A 137 42.91 10.27 -0.60
N GLU A 138 42.89 9.81 0.65
CA GLU A 138 43.88 10.18 1.67
C GLU A 138 45.30 9.71 1.28
N ASP A 139 45.44 8.48 0.77
CA ASP A 139 46.71 7.96 0.27
C ASP A 139 47.24 8.75 -0.93
N LEU A 140 46.38 9.04 -1.91
CA LEU A 140 46.73 9.87 -3.07
C LEU A 140 47.11 11.29 -2.65
N SER A 141 46.39 11.89 -1.71
CA SER A 141 46.73 13.20 -1.16
C SER A 141 48.12 13.17 -0.49
N SER A 142 48.42 12.12 0.28
CA SER A 142 49.73 11.98 0.93
C SER A 142 50.87 11.84 -0.09
N GLN A 143 50.64 11.10 -1.19
CA GLN A 143 51.60 10.96 -2.28
C GLN A 143 51.78 12.29 -3.02
N PHE A 144 50.68 13.02 -3.25
CA PHE A 144 50.72 14.36 -3.83
C PHE A 144 51.50 15.32 -2.94
N ASP A 145 51.28 15.31 -1.62
CA ASP A 145 52.02 16.15 -0.67
C ASP A 145 53.51 15.82 -0.66
N ARG A 146 53.88 14.53 -0.76
CA ARG A 146 55.28 14.10 -0.88
C ARG A 146 55.91 14.55 -2.20
N LEU A 147 55.19 14.43 -3.32
CA LEU A 147 55.65 14.93 -4.61
C LEU A 147 55.79 16.45 -4.61
N ALA A 148 54.81 17.17 -4.06
CA ALA A 148 54.84 18.61 -3.89
C ALA A 148 56.00 19.06 -2.98
N ALA A 149 56.28 18.31 -1.90
CA ALA A 149 57.43 18.56 -1.04
C ALA A 149 58.76 18.30 -1.77
N SER A 150 58.85 17.23 -2.56
CA SER A 150 60.04 16.93 -3.39
C SER A 150 60.27 17.98 -4.47
N LEU A 151 59.21 18.62 -5.00
CA LEU A 151 59.31 19.71 -5.95
C LEU A 151 59.66 21.06 -5.28
N LYS A 152 59.27 21.24 -4.01
CA LYS A 152 59.60 22.42 -3.20
C LYS A 152 60.98 22.36 -2.56
N GLN A 153 61.62 21.19 -2.49
CA GLN A 153 63.02 21.11 -2.10
C GLN A 153 63.88 21.75 -3.19
N PRO A 154 64.59 22.87 -2.92
CA PRO A 154 65.62 23.33 -3.82
C PRO A 154 66.69 22.24 -3.87
N SER A 155 67.11 21.87 -5.07
CA SER A 155 68.22 20.95 -5.31
C SER A 155 69.45 21.46 -4.55
N GLN A 156 69.68 20.95 -3.33
CA GLN A 156 70.87 21.29 -2.57
C GLN A 156 72.04 20.44 -3.07
N ALA A 157 72.93 21.14 -3.77
CA ALA A 157 74.38 20.92 -3.85
C ALA A 157 74.86 19.53 -4.30
N LYS A 158 75.11 19.39 -5.61
CA LYS A 158 76.38 18.79 -6.04
C LYS A 158 77.46 19.82 -5.72
N GLU A 159 78.16 19.61 -4.61
CA GLU A 159 79.37 20.34 -4.26
C GLU A 159 80.33 20.35 -5.45
N GLU A 160 80.70 21.55 -5.88
CA GLU A 160 81.96 21.82 -6.54
C GLU A 160 83.09 21.33 -5.64
N LYS A 161 83.58 20.11 -5.91
CA LYS A 161 84.95 19.78 -5.56
C LYS A 161 85.84 20.40 -6.62
N GLU A 162 86.41 21.53 -6.22
CA GLU A 162 87.67 22.09 -6.71
C GLU A 162 88.62 20.95 -7.16
N ILE A 163 88.72 20.72 -8.47
CA ILE A 163 89.86 19.99 -9.04
C ILE A 163 90.77 21.08 -9.56
N ALA A 164 91.64 21.57 -8.67
CA ALA A 164 92.81 22.32 -9.07
C ALA A 164 93.55 21.52 -10.15
N HIS A 165 93.71 22.17 -11.28
CA HIS A 165 94.35 21.65 -12.48
C HIS A 165 95.86 21.49 -12.23
N PRO A 166 96.47 20.29 -12.35
CA PRO A 166 97.89 20.19 -12.64
C PRO A 166 98.08 20.03 -14.15
N GLU A 167 99.13 20.68 -14.61
CA GLU A 167 99.50 20.97 -15.98
C GLU A 167 99.46 19.80 -16.99
N MET A 168 99.07 20.17 -18.21
CA MET A 168 99.15 19.34 -19.42
C MET A 168 100.61 19.03 -19.79
N LYS A 169 101.06 17.78 -19.62
CA LYS A 169 102.23 17.28 -20.35
C LYS A 169 101.79 16.63 -21.65
N LYS A 170 101.82 17.42 -22.73
CA LYS A 170 101.69 16.91 -24.12
C LYS A 170 102.94 16.10 -24.47
N LYS A 171 102.84 14.79 -24.65
CA LYS A 171 103.78 14.03 -25.49
C LYS A 171 103.02 13.13 -26.47
N ARG A 172 103.41 13.30 -27.73
CA ARG A 172 102.77 12.88 -28.97
C ARG A 172 102.90 11.36 -29.13
N VAL A 173 101.81 10.67 -29.46
CA VAL A 173 101.87 9.28 -29.91
C VAL A 173 101.57 9.28 -31.40
N LEU A 174 102.63 9.41 -32.19
CA LEU A 174 102.63 9.08 -33.62
C LEU A 174 102.66 7.55 -33.72
N PHE A 175 101.51 6.92 -33.95
CA PHE A 175 101.49 5.65 -34.66
C PHE A 175 101.37 5.98 -36.14
N PRO A 176 102.15 5.33 -37.03
CA PRO A 176 101.58 4.10 -37.57
C PRO A 176 102.58 3.03 -38.11
N LEU A 177 101.99 1.88 -38.46
CA LEU A 177 102.35 0.97 -39.57
C LEU A 177 103.63 0.11 -39.47
N PHE A 178 103.41 -1.17 -39.13
CA PHE A 178 103.59 -2.36 -39.99
C PHE A 178 105.00 -2.80 -40.49
N HIS A 179 105.17 -4.14 -40.48
CA HIS A 179 106.18 -5.01 -41.14
C HIS A 179 107.54 -5.14 -40.41
N SER A 180 108.22 -6.28 -40.29
CA SER A 180 108.03 -7.68 -40.72
C SER A 180 109.21 -8.49 -40.16
N PHE A 181 108.99 -9.79 -39.89
CA PHE A 181 109.92 -10.93 -40.06
C PHE A 181 111.45 -10.67 -40.13
N ARG A 182 112.20 -11.33 -39.23
CA ARG A 182 113.14 -12.41 -39.59
C ARG A 182 113.56 -13.21 -38.35
#